data_AF-A0A525JTG6-F1
#
_entry.id   AF-A0A525JTG6-F1
#
_cell.length_a   1.000
_cell.length_b   1.000
_cell.length_c   1.000
_cell.angle_alpha   90.00
_cell.angle_beta   90.00
_cell.angle_gamma   90.00
#
_symmetry.space_group_name_H-M   'P 1'
#
loop_
_entity.id
_entity.type
_entity.pdbx_description
1 polymer ?
#
loop_
_entity_poly.entity_id
_entity_poly.type
_entity_poly.pdbx_seq_one_letter_code
_entity_poly.pdbx_strand_id
1 'polypeptide(L)'
;MTIETADAGKKPVRGNQTLAKRVREALLSLGGEAHRAVVIEQIAKHMGHDARQIPEDLQEAVILSFEQNWRDERRRATYGFHLPFGEGSHRWGVRQPEYAH
;
A
#
# COMPACT_ATOMS: atom_id res chain seq x y z
N MET A 1 -7.25 16.70 38.02
CA MET A 1 -8.05 15.61 37.43
C MET A 1 -8.15 15.92 35.94
N THR A 2 -7.57 15.03 35.13
CA THR A 2 -7.59 14.80 33.66
C THR A 2 -8.72 15.55 32.93
N ILE A 3 -8.54 16.16 31.75
CA ILE A 3 -8.19 15.52 30.47
C ILE A 3 -7.61 16.54 29.46
N GLU A 4 -6.53 16.14 28.79
CA GLU A 4 -5.88 16.86 27.70
C GLU A 4 -6.64 16.62 26.39
N THR A 5 -7.25 17.67 25.85
CA THR A 5 -7.68 17.74 24.46
C THR A 5 -6.70 18.63 23.70
N ALA A 6 -5.82 18.02 22.92
CA ALA A 6 -5.04 18.71 21.89
C ALA A 6 -5.26 17.99 20.56
N ASP A 7 -6.20 18.55 19.81
CA ASP A 7 -6.39 18.32 18.38
C ASP A 7 -5.25 19.00 17.56
N ALA A 8 -5.00 18.47 16.37
CA ALA A 8 -4.25 19.04 15.24
C ALA A 8 -2.72 18.77 15.08
N GLY A 9 -2.40 17.76 14.25
CA GLY A 9 -1.91 18.08 12.89
C GLY A 9 -0.52 17.60 12.46
N LYS A 10 -0.46 16.53 11.63
CA LYS A 10 0.46 16.43 10.46
C LYS A 10 -0.01 15.42 9.38
N LYS A 11 -1.06 15.81 8.64
CA LYS A 11 -1.42 15.44 7.24
C LYS A 11 -1.47 13.94 6.84
N PRO A 12 -2.63 13.25 6.88
CA PRO A 12 -2.73 11.90 6.32
C PRO A 12 -2.83 11.84 4.78
N VAL A 13 -3.02 12.95 4.07
CA VAL A 13 -3.39 12.89 2.63
C VAL A 13 -2.19 12.66 1.68
N ARG A 14 -0.96 13.01 2.09
CA ARG A 14 0.27 12.74 1.31
C ARG A 14 0.95 11.41 1.69
N GLY A 15 0.78 10.95 2.93
CA GLY A 15 1.31 9.66 3.39
C GLY A 15 0.71 8.49 2.61
N ASN A 16 -0.62 8.46 2.44
CA ASN A 16 -1.28 7.37 1.73
C ASN A 16 -0.95 7.31 0.23
N GLN A 17 -0.84 8.45 -0.47
CA GLN A 17 -0.40 8.45 -1.88
C GLN A 17 1.05 7.97 -2.01
N THR A 18 1.92 8.31 -1.06
CA THR A 18 3.31 7.83 -1.03
C THR A 18 3.34 6.32 -0.77
N LEU A 19 2.49 5.80 0.12
CA LEU A 19 2.34 4.37 0.38
C LEU A 19 1.82 3.63 -0.85
N ALA A 20 0.79 4.13 -1.54
CA ALA A 20 0.27 3.50 -2.76
C ALA A 20 1.36 3.39 -3.83
N LYS A 21 2.13 4.45 -4.04
CA LYS A 21 3.28 4.40 -4.95
C LYS A 21 4.30 3.33 -4.54
N ARG A 22 4.63 3.25 -3.24
CA ARG A 22 5.54 2.21 -2.71
C ARG A 22 4.98 0.80 -2.86
N VAL A 23 3.69 0.60 -2.65
CA VAL A 23 3.00 -0.67 -2.91
C VAL A 23 3.14 -1.08 -4.36
N ARG A 24 2.91 -0.13 -5.28
CA ARG A 24 3.14 -0.37 -6.71
C ARG A 24 4.58 -0.74 -7.00
N GLU A 25 5.56 0.01 -6.49
CA GLU A 25 6.99 -0.26 -6.70
C GLU A 25 7.41 -1.62 -6.13
N ALA A 26 6.91 -1.98 -4.95
CA ALA A 26 7.14 -3.29 -4.34
C ALA A 26 6.54 -4.41 -5.20
N LEU A 27 5.28 -4.28 -5.63
CA LEU A 27 4.64 -5.25 -6.53
C LEU A 27 5.39 -5.39 -7.86
N LEU A 28 5.81 -4.28 -8.48
CA LEU A 28 6.62 -4.29 -9.69
C LEU A 28 7.96 -5.02 -9.49
N SER A 29 8.63 -4.76 -8.36
CA SER A 29 9.90 -5.43 -8.01
C SER A 29 9.71 -6.94 -7.79
N LEU A 30 8.52 -7.37 -7.41
CA LEU A 30 8.14 -8.77 -7.21
C LEU A 30 7.61 -9.45 -8.48
N GLY A 31 7.60 -8.76 -9.63
CA GLY A 31 7.13 -9.29 -10.91
C GLY A 31 5.69 -8.92 -11.28
N GLY A 32 5.12 -7.90 -10.63
CA GLY A 32 3.80 -7.35 -10.92
C GLY A 32 2.67 -7.92 -10.06
N GLU A 33 2.82 -9.12 -9.51
CA GLU A 33 1.83 -9.77 -8.64
C GLU A 33 2.48 -10.46 -7.46
N ALA A 34 2.00 -10.17 -6.25
CA ALA A 34 2.52 -10.80 -5.05
C ALA A 34 1.47 -10.89 -3.93
N HIS A 35 1.78 -11.70 -2.92
CA HIS A 35 0.97 -11.78 -1.72
C HIS A 35 1.11 -10.50 -0.90
N ARG A 36 0.01 -10.00 -0.34
CA ARG A 36 -0.09 -8.86 0.60
C ARG A 36 1.02 -8.88 1.63
N ALA A 37 1.25 -10.03 2.26
CA ALA A 37 2.28 -10.19 3.29
C ALA A 37 3.68 -9.86 2.73
N VAL A 38 4.03 -10.42 1.55
CA VAL A 38 5.31 -10.20 0.89
C VAL A 38 5.48 -8.73 0.47
N VAL A 39 4.41 -8.09 0.01
CA VAL A 39 4.43 -6.65 -0.32
C VAL A 39 4.69 -5.81 0.93
N ILE A 40 4.01 -6.11 2.03
CA ILE A 40 4.19 -5.42 3.32
C ILE A 40 5.62 -5.62 3.84
N GLU A 41 6.14 -6.85 3.79
CA GLU A 41 7.53 -7.15 4.15
C GLU A 41 8.53 -6.36 3.30
N GLN A 42 8.31 -6.29 1.99
CA GLN A 42 9.17 -5.53 1.09
C GLN A 42 9.14 -4.03 1.41
N ILE A 43 7.95 -3.46 1.64
CA ILE A 43 7.80 -2.05 2.02
C ILE A 43 8.46 -1.79 3.37
N ALA A 44 8.28 -2.67 4.35
CA ALA A 44 8.89 -2.56 5.67
C ALA A 44 10.42 -2.54 5.54
N LYS A 45 11.01 -3.48 4.79
CA LYS A 45 12.45 -3.49 4.48
C LYS A 45 12.92 -2.19 3.82
N HIS A 46 12.17 -1.68 2.83
CA HIS A 46 12.49 -0.42 2.17
C HIS A 46 12.40 0.80 3.09
N MET A 47 11.59 0.73 4.15
CA MET A 47 11.51 1.76 5.19
C MET A 47 12.55 1.57 6.31
N GLY A 48 13.38 0.53 6.25
CA GLY A 48 14.39 0.21 7.27
C GLY A 48 13.84 -0.55 8.47
N HIS A 49 12.62 -1.09 8.38
CA HIS A 49 12.07 -2.00 9.39
C HIS A 49 12.51 -3.44 9.15
N ASP A 50 12.72 -4.18 10.25
CA ASP A 50 12.94 -5.60 10.22
C ASP A 50 11.70 -6.35 9.74
N ALA A 51 11.85 -7.22 8.74
CA ALA A 51 10.74 -8.04 8.22
C ALA A 51 10.14 -9.00 9.26
N ARG A 52 10.87 -9.26 10.35
CA ARG A 52 10.40 -10.09 11.48
C ARG A 52 9.62 -9.29 12.53
N GLN A 53 9.68 -7.96 12.47
CA GLN A 53 9.13 -7.02 13.46
C GLN A 53 8.47 -5.85 12.73
N ILE A 54 7.50 -6.17 11.88
CA ILE A 54 6.74 -5.15 11.15
C ILE A 54 5.66 -4.62 12.10
N PRO A 55 5.61 -3.30 12.37
CA PRO A 55 4.58 -2.74 13.23
C PRO A 55 3.20 -2.94 12.59
N GLU A 56 2.22 -3.40 13.37
CA GLU A 56 0.86 -3.67 12.90
C GLU A 56 0.21 -2.44 12.25
N ASP A 57 0.50 -1.25 12.77
CA ASP A 57 0.08 0.04 12.19
C ASP A 57 0.57 0.23 10.75
N LEU A 58 1.81 -0.15 10.45
CA LEU A 58 2.33 -0.09 9.08
C LEU A 58 1.65 -1.12 8.19
N GLN A 59 1.38 -2.32 8.70
CA GLN A 59 0.66 -3.34 7.94
C GLN A 59 -0.74 -2.83 7.58
N GLU A 60 -1.47 -2.29 8.56
CA GLU A 60 -2.80 -1.73 8.37
C GLU A 60 -2.76 -0.52 7.42
N ALA A 61 -1.82 0.41 7.59
CA ALA A 61 -1.68 1.57 6.71
C ALA A 61 -1.41 1.18 5.25
N VAL A 62 -0.61 0.13 5.01
CA VAL A 62 -0.36 -0.40 3.66
C VAL A 62 -1.62 -0.99 3.06
N ILE A 63 -2.38 -1.79 3.84
CA ILE A 63 -3.63 -2.42 3.40
C ILE A 63 -4.67 -1.35 3.09
N LEU A 64 -4.95 -0.46 4.04
CA LEU A 64 -5.90 0.64 3.87
C LEU A 64 -5.52 1.53 2.69
N SER A 65 -4.22 1.77 2.47
CA SER A 65 -3.78 2.55 1.32
C SER A 65 -4.07 1.81 0.01
N PHE A 66 -3.73 0.52 -0.11
CA PHE A 66 -4.02 -0.26 -1.31
C PHE A 66 -5.53 -0.32 -1.59
N GLU A 67 -6.33 -0.67 -0.59
CA GLU A 67 -7.79 -0.81 -0.74
C GLU A 67 -8.48 0.51 -1.10
N GLN A 68 -8.11 1.63 -0.47
CA GLN A 68 -8.63 2.94 -0.85
C GLN A 68 -8.28 3.31 -2.30
N ASN A 69 -7.05 3.05 -2.73
CA ASN A 69 -6.63 3.36 -4.09
C ASN A 69 -7.21 2.38 -5.13
N TRP A 70 -7.53 1.15 -4.75
CA TRP A 70 -8.23 0.19 -5.61
C TRP A 70 -9.72 0.49 -5.72
N ARG A 71 -10.37 0.90 -4.62
CA ARG A 71 -11.80 1.26 -4.58
C ARG A 71 -12.09 2.53 -5.39
N ASP A 72 -11.15 3.48 -5.44
CA ASP A 72 -11.20 4.64 -6.33
C ASP A 72 -10.84 4.25 -7.78
N GLU A 73 -11.82 4.23 -8.69
CA GLU A 73 -11.60 3.85 -10.10
C GLU A 73 -10.50 4.68 -10.79
N ARG A 74 -10.48 6.00 -10.57
CA ARG A 74 -9.46 6.90 -11.11
C ARG A 74 -8.05 6.55 -10.62
N ARG A 75 -7.91 6.19 -9.34
CA ARG A 75 -6.61 5.85 -8.75
C ARG A 75 -6.20 4.43 -9.15
N ARG A 76 -7.15 3.51 -9.20
CA ARG A 76 -6.97 2.16 -9.72
C ARG A 76 -6.40 2.17 -11.13
N ALA A 77 -6.96 2.99 -12.02
CA ALA A 77 -6.44 3.18 -13.38
C ALA A 77 -5.05 3.82 -13.38
N THR A 78 -4.82 4.84 -12.56
CA THR A 78 -3.53 5.54 -12.46
C THR A 78 -2.39 4.64 -11.99
N TYR A 79 -2.61 3.83 -10.94
CA TYR A 79 -1.58 2.95 -10.37
C TYR A 79 -1.55 1.56 -11.03
N GLY A 80 -2.60 1.20 -11.77
CA GLY A 80 -2.75 -0.11 -12.38
C GLY A 80 -3.15 -1.21 -11.40
N PHE A 81 -3.67 -0.88 -10.21
CA PHE A 81 -3.98 -1.88 -9.20
C PHE A 81 -5.09 -2.84 -9.66
N HIS A 82 -4.83 -4.13 -9.46
CA HIS A 82 -5.77 -5.18 -9.77
C HIS A 82 -5.75 -6.24 -8.66
N LEU A 83 -6.93 -6.78 -8.37
CA LEU A 83 -7.12 -7.88 -7.45
C LEU A 83 -7.59 -9.09 -8.28
N PRO A 84 -6.78 -10.14 -8.46
CA PRO A 84 -7.14 -11.27 -9.31
C PRO A 84 -8.35 -12.04 -8.78
N PHE A 85 -8.61 -12.00 -7.46
CA PHE A 85 -9.73 -12.69 -6.81
C PHE A 85 -10.79 -11.74 -6.21
N GLY A 86 -10.70 -10.42 -6.42
CA GLY A 86 -11.68 -9.44 -5.91
C GLY A 86 -11.35 -8.80 -4.54
N GLU A 87 -12.32 -8.08 -3.96
CA GLU A 87 -12.16 -7.36 -2.67
C GLU A 87 -11.74 -8.33 -1.55
N GLY A 88 -10.80 -7.91 -0.69
CA GLY A 88 -10.25 -8.76 0.37
C GLY A 88 -9.22 -9.80 -0.07
N SER A 89 -8.84 -9.87 -1.36
CA SER A 89 -7.82 -10.83 -1.77
C SER A 89 -6.49 -10.57 -1.08
N HIS A 90 -5.86 -11.64 -0.61
CA HIS A 90 -4.49 -11.59 -0.12
C HIS A 90 -3.46 -11.50 -1.24
N ARG A 91 -3.85 -11.65 -2.51
CA ARG A 91 -2.96 -11.48 -3.65
C ARG A 91 -3.26 -10.15 -4.31
N TRP A 92 -2.26 -9.30 -4.40
CA TRP A 92 -2.34 -7.98 -5.03
C TRP A 92 -1.54 -8.00 -6.32
N GLY A 93 -2.05 -7.29 -7.32
CA GLY A 93 -1.40 -7.14 -8.61
C GLY A 93 -1.37 -5.69 -9.06
N VAL A 94 -0.39 -5.39 -9.91
CA VAL A 94 -0.38 -4.18 -10.72
C VAL A 94 -0.27 -4.60 -12.18
N ARG A 95 -1.13 -4.02 -13.02
CA ARG A 95 -0.90 -4.01 -14.45
C ARG A 95 0.32 -3.13 -14.69
N GLN A 96 1.39 -3.71 -15.21
CA GLN A 96 2.42 -2.89 -15.85
C GLN A 96 1.71 -2.15 -16.99
N PRO A 97 1.87 -0.83 -17.15
CA PRO A 97 1.55 -0.23 -18.43
C PRO A 97 2.45 -0.98 -19.42
N GLU A 98 1.83 -1.73 -20.33
CA GLU A 98 2.55 -2.30 -21.46
C GLU A 98 3.30 -1.12 -22.09
N TYR A 99 4.61 -1.08 -21.90
CA TYR A 99 5.46 -0.18 -22.67
C TYR A 99 5.34 -0.73 -24.09
N ALA A 100 4.40 -0.18 -24.85
CA ALA A 100 4.38 -0.35 -26.29
C ALA A 100 5.74 0.15 -26.78
N HIS A 101 6.60 -0.79 -27.12
CA HIS A 101 7.91 -0.55 -27.72
C HIS A 101 7.71 -0.27 -29.22
#